data_AF-A0A6I6EWU9-F1
#
_entry.id   AF-A0A6I6EWU9-F1
#
_cell.length_a   1.000
_cell.length_b   1.000
_cell.length_c   1.000
_cell.angle_alpha   90.00
_cell.angle_beta   90.00
_cell.angle_gamma   90.00
#
_symmetry.space_group_name_H-M   'P 1'
#
loop_
_entity.id
_entity.type
_entity.pdbx_description
1 polymer ?
#
loop_
_entity_poly.entity_id
_entity_poly.type
_entity_poly.pdbx_seq_one_letter_code
_entity_poly.pdbx_strand_id
1 'polypeptide(L)'
;MGVNLLKITFKRVNLLLYIKKIKLVIKFTLLNETNKEEYIYMEADFMKNIVRVRRGIIAFILLAVIFVLPSYASEAIGKKDKKLPKSVQLNGVELGGKTLEEVKEFIDGKVNQLENKDVKISFTYKGENQVHSFKLKDLGYYSNKDEVKKEISLLLYNDLNPLEKIKEYVDIKKNGRRYTLTHRMDYEKFCKALNIFDVSKLPKPISAKYEYKNGRVIIIPEAYGYELDKEKLYNQISCNVTEEQKEFTLYYKIWRPKTTKEILEKQGIKGKIASFTTAFNSNNKPRSKNIRLAASIINGTIVAPGEVFSFNKVVGQRTRARGFEEAGVYINGNLDEGLGGGICQVSTTLYNAVLLADLEVVERDNHSLTVHYVPLSRDAAVSWGSKDFKFRNNKNYYIYSC
;
A
#
# COMPACT_ATOMS: atom_id res chain seq x y z
N MET A 1 -40.04 -5.69 27.15
CA MET A 1 -40.73 -6.20 28.36
C MET A 1 -41.86 -5.28 28.86
N GLY A 2 -41.63 -3.95 28.99
CA GLY A 2 -42.64 -3.02 29.52
C GLY A 2 -43.96 -2.89 28.73
N VAL A 3 -43.92 -2.94 27.39
CA VAL A 3 -45.13 -2.85 26.54
C VAL A 3 -46.04 -4.09 26.68
N ASN A 4 -45.45 -5.28 26.91
CA ASN A 4 -46.21 -6.50 27.14
C ASN A 4 -46.85 -6.53 28.54
N LEU A 5 -46.16 -6.03 29.57
CA LEU A 5 -46.75 -5.87 30.90
C LEU A 5 -47.92 -4.88 30.89
N LEU A 6 -47.79 -3.75 30.16
CA LEU A 6 -48.88 -2.77 30.02
C LEU A 6 -50.09 -3.33 29.26
N LYS A 7 -49.86 -4.12 28.20
CA LYS A 7 -50.95 -4.80 27.47
C LYS A 7 -51.67 -5.83 28.33
N ILE A 8 -50.93 -6.59 29.15
CA ILE A 8 -51.50 -7.60 30.06
C ILE A 8 -52.31 -6.95 31.18
N THR A 9 -51.82 -5.86 31.78
CA THR A 9 -52.58 -5.10 32.79
C THR A 9 -53.83 -4.46 32.19
N PHE A 10 -53.76 -3.87 30.99
CA PHE A 10 -54.95 -3.33 30.31
C PHE A 10 -56.00 -4.41 29.99
N LYS A 11 -55.58 -5.59 29.51
CA LYS A 11 -56.50 -6.71 29.26
C LYS A 11 -57.16 -7.22 30.54
N ARG A 12 -56.41 -7.36 31.64
CA ARG A 12 -56.94 -7.78 32.94
C ARG A 12 -57.93 -6.76 33.51
N VAL A 13 -57.63 -5.47 33.39
CA VAL A 13 -58.53 -4.40 33.84
C VAL A 13 -59.82 -4.38 33.01
N ASN A 14 -59.73 -4.53 31.68
CA ASN A 14 -60.93 -4.60 30.84
C ASN A 14 -61.77 -5.86 31.10
N LEU A 15 -61.15 -7.02 31.35
CA LEU A 15 -61.86 -8.25 31.71
C LEU A 15 -62.56 -8.13 33.07
N LEU A 16 -61.90 -7.54 34.07
CA LEU A 16 -62.51 -7.26 35.37
C LEU A 16 -63.68 -6.29 35.26
N LEU A 17 -63.57 -5.25 34.44
CA LEU A 17 -64.67 -4.31 34.18
C LEU A 17 -65.85 -5.01 33.48
N TYR A 18 -65.58 -5.91 32.53
CA TYR A 18 -66.61 -6.67 31.82
C TYR A 18 -67.35 -7.66 32.72
N ILE A 19 -66.62 -8.44 33.53
CA ILE A 19 -67.20 -9.38 34.51
C ILE A 19 -68.05 -8.62 35.55
N LYS A 20 -67.61 -7.45 35.99
CA LYS A 20 -68.37 -6.61 36.94
C LYS A 20 -69.64 -6.06 36.29
N LYS A 21 -69.60 -5.69 35.00
CA LYS A 21 -70.76 -5.23 34.22
C LYS A 21 -71.83 -6.32 34.10
N ILE A 22 -71.43 -7.58 33.87
CA ILE A 22 -72.35 -8.73 33.83
C ILE A 22 -73.00 -8.95 35.20
N LYS A 23 -72.22 -8.95 36.28
CA LYS A 23 -72.75 -9.06 37.65
C LYS A 23 -73.74 -7.93 38.00
N LEU A 24 -73.52 -6.73 37.44
CA LEU A 24 -74.41 -5.59 37.63
C LEU A 24 -75.75 -5.75 36.92
N VAL A 25 -75.76 -6.20 35.66
CA VAL A 25 -77.00 -6.43 34.90
C VAL A 25 -77.89 -7.47 35.58
N ILE A 26 -77.29 -8.53 36.12
CA ILE A 26 -78.00 -9.58 36.88
C ILE A 26 -78.59 -9.02 38.18
N LYS A 27 -77.84 -8.18 38.90
CA LYS A 27 -78.33 -7.60 40.16
C LYS A 27 -79.43 -6.55 39.93
N PHE A 28 -79.37 -5.82 38.83
CA PHE A 28 -80.36 -4.80 38.45
C PHE A 28 -81.71 -5.39 38.03
N THR A 29 -81.73 -6.58 37.43
CA THR A 29 -82.97 -7.27 37.03
C THR A 29 -83.75 -7.85 38.21
N LEU A 30 -83.11 -8.05 39.37
CA LEU A 30 -83.69 -8.67 40.56
C LEU A 30 -84.18 -7.66 41.62
N LEU A 31 -84.15 -6.36 41.35
CA LEU A 31 -84.57 -5.30 42.28
C LEU A 31 -85.98 -4.78 41.97
N ASN A 32 -86.79 -4.53 43.02
CA ASN A 32 -88.07 -3.81 42.88
C ASN A 32 -87.87 -2.32 42.54
N GLU A 33 -88.89 -1.68 41.95
CA GLU A 33 -88.76 -0.36 41.28
C GLU A 33 -88.17 0.75 42.15
N THR A 34 -88.50 0.81 43.44
CA THR A 34 -87.95 1.80 44.38
C THR A 34 -86.44 1.66 44.64
N ASN A 35 -85.88 0.45 44.53
CA ASN A 35 -84.45 0.20 44.74
C ASN A 35 -83.62 0.34 43.45
N LYS A 36 -84.25 0.53 42.29
CA LYS A 36 -83.54 0.73 41.02
C LYS A 36 -82.99 2.15 40.88
N GLU A 37 -83.71 3.16 41.36
CA GLU A 37 -83.24 4.56 41.29
C GLU A 37 -81.98 4.78 42.14
N GLU A 38 -81.97 4.28 43.37
CA GLU A 38 -80.82 4.41 44.28
C GLU A 38 -79.58 3.67 43.72
N TYR A 39 -79.79 2.53 43.05
CA TYR A 39 -78.72 1.78 42.39
C TYR A 39 -78.16 2.49 41.16
N ILE A 40 -79.00 3.13 40.34
CA ILE A 40 -78.58 3.95 39.19
C ILE A 40 -77.71 5.12 39.66
N TYR A 41 -78.09 5.78 40.75
CA TYR A 41 -77.31 6.87 41.32
C TYR A 41 -75.94 6.40 41.81
N MET A 42 -75.87 5.27 42.52
CA MET A 42 -74.62 4.71 43.02
C MET A 42 -73.70 4.24 41.87
N GLU A 43 -74.26 3.74 40.76
CA GLU A 43 -73.52 3.31 39.58
C GLU A 43 -73.00 4.49 38.73
N ALA A 44 -73.82 5.54 38.58
CA ALA A 44 -73.40 6.79 37.93
C ALA A 44 -72.21 7.42 38.66
N ASP A 45 -72.20 7.36 39.99
CA ASP A 45 -71.10 7.88 40.80
C ASP A 45 -69.84 7.00 40.72
N PHE A 46 -70.00 5.67 40.70
CA PHE A 46 -68.90 4.73 40.48
C PHE A 46 -68.25 4.91 39.08
N MET A 47 -69.07 5.07 38.04
CA MET A 47 -68.58 5.32 36.68
C MET A 47 -67.89 6.68 36.53
N LYS A 48 -68.39 7.72 37.21
CA LYS A 48 -67.70 9.02 37.31
C LYS A 48 -66.33 8.87 37.95
N ASN A 49 -66.20 8.08 39.01
CA ASN A 49 -64.91 7.84 39.68
C ASN A 49 -63.89 7.10 38.79
N ILE A 50 -64.32 6.09 38.02
CA ILE A 50 -63.42 5.41 37.06
C ILE A 50 -62.93 6.36 35.97
N VAL A 51 -63.81 7.20 35.42
CA VAL A 51 -63.43 8.21 34.42
C VAL A 51 -62.47 9.24 35.03
N ARG A 52 -62.66 9.64 36.29
CA ARG A 52 -61.76 10.52 37.04
C ARG A 52 -60.37 9.90 37.22
N VAL A 53 -60.29 8.63 37.62
CA VAL A 53 -59.02 7.92 37.82
C VAL A 53 -58.29 7.72 36.49
N ARG A 54 -59.00 7.35 35.41
CA ARG A 54 -58.40 7.27 34.06
C ARG A 54 -57.87 8.62 33.58
N ARG A 55 -58.64 9.70 33.76
CA ARG A 55 -58.18 11.07 33.45
C ARG A 55 -56.99 11.47 34.29
N GLY A 56 -56.94 11.08 35.58
CA GLY A 56 -55.81 11.31 36.46
C GLY A 56 -54.54 10.58 36.03
N ILE A 57 -54.64 9.30 35.63
CA ILE A 57 -53.49 8.52 35.12
C ILE A 57 -53.00 9.07 33.79
N ILE A 58 -53.91 9.42 32.86
CA ILE A 58 -53.53 10.05 31.58
C ILE A 58 -52.90 11.42 31.83
N ALA A 59 -53.46 12.23 32.73
CA ALA A 59 -52.87 13.51 33.11
C ALA A 59 -51.51 13.33 33.77
N PHE A 60 -51.30 12.32 34.63
CA PHE A 60 -50.00 12.03 35.26
C PHE A 60 -48.96 11.54 34.24
N ILE A 61 -49.35 10.70 33.27
CA ILE A 61 -48.47 10.28 32.18
C ILE A 61 -48.15 11.47 31.28
N LEU A 62 -49.13 12.32 30.96
CA LEU A 62 -48.91 13.56 30.21
C LEU A 62 -48.02 14.54 30.99
N LEU A 63 -48.21 14.70 32.29
CA LEU A 63 -47.38 15.50 33.19
C LEU A 63 -45.96 14.91 33.27
N ALA A 64 -45.79 13.59 33.36
CA ALA A 64 -44.48 12.97 33.26
C ALA A 64 -43.86 13.22 31.86
N VAL A 65 -44.66 13.17 30.80
CA VAL A 65 -44.25 13.49 29.42
C VAL A 65 -44.00 15.00 29.19
N ILE A 66 -44.53 15.88 30.04
CA ILE A 66 -44.38 17.35 29.96
C ILE A 66 -43.32 17.88 30.93
N PHE A 67 -43.02 17.19 32.02
CA PHE A 67 -42.02 17.62 33.01
C PHE A 67 -40.77 16.76 32.97
N VAL A 68 -40.89 15.44 32.84
CA VAL A 68 -39.74 14.53 32.83
C VAL A 68 -39.10 14.57 31.44
N LEU A 69 -39.88 14.32 30.39
CA LEU A 69 -39.34 14.32 29.03
C LEU A 69 -38.73 15.67 28.61
N PRO A 70 -39.27 16.86 28.96
CA PRO A 70 -38.64 18.14 28.66
C PRO A 70 -37.44 18.49 29.52
N SER A 71 -37.29 17.89 30.71
CA SER A 71 -36.05 17.99 31.50
C SER A 71 -34.94 17.11 30.90
N TYR A 72 -35.28 15.87 30.52
CA TYR A 72 -34.36 14.99 29.78
C TYR A 72 -34.08 15.52 28.37
N ALA A 73 -35.08 16.15 27.73
CA ALA A 73 -34.95 16.75 26.42
C ALA A 73 -34.32 18.15 26.49
N SER A 74 -34.43 18.93 27.55
CA SER A 74 -33.61 20.16 27.67
C SER A 74 -32.14 19.78 27.88
N GLU A 75 -31.88 18.72 28.64
CA GLU A 75 -30.52 18.19 28.82
C GLU A 75 -29.97 17.47 27.56
N ALA A 76 -30.84 16.88 26.72
CA ALA A 76 -30.46 16.16 25.49
C ALA A 76 -30.63 16.93 24.17
N ILE A 77 -31.50 17.94 24.11
CA ILE A 77 -31.85 18.75 22.92
C ILE A 77 -31.28 20.17 23.04
N GLY A 78 -30.86 20.62 24.22
CA GLY A 78 -30.43 22.01 24.41
C GLY A 78 -29.42 22.23 25.54
N LYS A 79 -28.18 21.76 25.39
CA LYS A 79 -27.09 22.40 26.14
C LYS A 79 -26.76 23.72 25.48
N LYS A 80 -27.14 24.80 26.17
CA LYS A 80 -26.70 26.20 26.00
C LYS A 80 -25.18 26.35 25.77
N ASP A 81 -24.38 25.33 26.13
CA ASP A 81 -22.91 25.31 26.05
C ASP A 81 -22.29 24.22 25.14
N LYS A 82 -23.09 23.37 24.48
CA LYS A 82 -22.58 22.28 23.58
C LYS A 82 -21.44 21.40 24.18
N LYS A 83 -21.58 20.96 25.43
CA LYS A 83 -20.58 20.15 26.17
C LYS A 83 -20.81 18.64 26.08
N LEU A 84 -19.74 17.86 25.96
CA LEU A 84 -19.77 16.40 25.87
C LEU A 84 -20.38 15.70 27.10
N PRO A 85 -21.00 14.51 26.95
CA PRO A 85 -21.41 13.65 28.06
C PRO A 85 -20.21 13.26 28.95
N LYS A 86 -20.42 13.17 30.27
CA LYS A 86 -19.34 12.93 31.25
C LYS A 86 -18.53 11.65 31.02
N SER A 87 -19.14 10.64 30.42
CA SER A 87 -18.60 9.29 30.22
C SER A 87 -17.86 9.10 28.88
N VAL A 88 -17.58 10.19 28.15
CA VAL A 88 -16.76 10.15 26.92
C VAL A 88 -15.28 10.19 27.28
N GLN A 89 -14.50 9.29 26.70
CA GLN A 89 -13.07 9.14 26.96
C GLN A 89 -12.25 9.03 25.67
N LEU A 90 -11.00 9.51 25.71
CA LEU A 90 -9.99 9.34 24.67
C LEU A 90 -8.73 8.71 25.27
N ASN A 91 -8.33 7.54 24.78
CA ASN A 91 -7.20 6.76 25.35
C ASN A 91 -7.29 6.62 26.89
N GLY A 92 -8.51 6.49 27.43
CA GLY A 92 -8.77 6.41 28.87
C GLY A 92 -8.83 7.74 29.62
N VAL A 93 -8.54 8.88 28.98
CA VAL A 93 -8.68 10.22 29.57
C VAL A 93 -10.11 10.72 29.41
N GLU A 94 -10.73 11.19 30.49
CA GLU A 94 -12.08 11.76 30.46
C GLU A 94 -12.13 13.09 29.69
N LEU A 95 -13.00 13.13 28.67
CA LEU A 95 -13.33 14.33 27.88
C LEU A 95 -14.66 14.95 28.30
N GLY A 96 -15.33 14.33 29.28
CA GLY A 96 -16.63 14.73 29.77
C GLY A 96 -16.69 16.18 30.24
N GLY A 97 -17.75 16.88 29.85
CA GLY A 97 -17.97 18.28 30.27
C GLY A 97 -17.19 19.33 29.47
N LYS A 98 -16.29 18.94 28.57
CA LYS A 98 -15.58 19.84 27.64
C LYS A 98 -16.46 20.22 26.44
N THR A 99 -16.23 21.40 25.87
CA THR A 99 -16.80 21.81 24.57
C THR A 99 -16.11 21.09 23.42
N LEU A 100 -16.67 21.16 22.21
CA LEU A 100 -16.04 20.55 21.04
C LEU A 100 -14.70 21.21 20.72
N GLU A 101 -14.60 22.53 20.87
CA GLU A 101 -13.40 23.32 20.66
C GLU A 101 -12.28 22.89 21.63
N GLU A 102 -12.58 22.78 22.93
CA GLU A 102 -11.64 22.31 23.96
C GLU A 102 -11.17 20.87 23.68
N VAL A 103 -12.04 20.02 23.15
CA VAL A 103 -11.68 18.63 22.79
C VAL A 103 -10.77 18.58 21.58
N LYS A 104 -11.05 19.40 20.55
CA LYS A 104 -10.20 19.51 19.37
C LYS A 104 -8.80 20.00 19.77
N GLU A 105 -8.72 21.05 20.58
CA GLU A 105 -7.46 21.57 21.12
C GLU A 105 -6.72 20.54 21.97
N PHE A 106 -7.44 19.77 22.80
CA PHE A 106 -6.83 18.69 23.58
C PHE A 106 -6.23 17.59 22.69
N ILE A 107 -6.97 17.14 21.66
CA ILE A 107 -6.50 16.15 20.69
C ILE A 107 -5.29 16.71 19.92
N ASP A 108 -5.37 17.95 19.44
CA ASP A 108 -4.28 18.59 18.71
C ASP A 108 -3.04 18.77 19.59
N GLY A 109 -3.19 19.16 20.85
CA GLY A 109 -2.09 19.25 21.80
C GLY A 109 -1.39 17.91 21.99
N LYS A 110 -2.15 16.83 22.24
CA LYS A 110 -1.62 15.48 22.39
C LYS A 110 -0.90 14.97 21.13
N VAL A 111 -1.50 15.21 19.97
CA VAL A 111 -0.90 14.75 18.71
C VAL A 111 0.32 15.60 18.35
N ASN A 112 0.26 16.92 18.50
CA ASN A 112 1.39 17.82 18.23
C ASN A 112 2.60 17.52 19.13
N GLN A 113 2.35 17.13 20.39
CA GLN A 113 3.41 16.69 21.30
C GLN A 113 4.16 15.48 20.76
N LEU A 114 3.43 14.48 20.22
CA LEU A 114 4.03 13.30 19.60
C LEU A 114 4.65 13.62 18.23
N GLU A 115 3.96 14.35 17.36
CA GLU A 115 4.44 14.73 16.02
C GLU A 115 5.78 15.47 16.08
N ASN A 116 5.97 16.33 17.09
CA ASN A 116 7.19 17.11 17.28
C ASN A 116 8.19 16.46 18.26
N LYS A 117 7.95 15.23 18.71
CA LYS A 117 8.90 14.49 19.55
C LYS A 117 10.18 14.22 18.74
N ASP A 118 11.31 14.62 19.31
CA ASP A 118 12.63 14.36 18.73
C ASP A 118 13.07 12.91 18.95
N VAL A 119 13.61 12.32 17.90
CA VAL A 119 14.19 10.99 17.86
C VAL A 119 15.58 11.08 17.24
N LYS A 120 16.58 10.56 17.94
CA LYS A 120 17.95 10.45 17.44
C LYS A 120 18.16 9.08 16.81
N ILE A 121 18.68 9.07 15.60
CA ILE A 121 19.06 7.85 14.88
C ILE A 121 20.56 7.90 14.63
N SER A 122 21.26 6.86 15.08
CA SER A 122 22.70 6.69 14.92
C SER A 122 23.00 5.60 13.90
N PHE A 123 24.00 5.82 13.05
CA PHE A 123 24.52 4.84 12.10
C PHE A 123 26.04 4.85 12.18
N THR A 124 26.64 3.67 12.37
CA THR A 124 28.09 3.53 12.45
C THR A 124 28.59 2.50 11.44
N TYR A 125 29.61 2.87 10.67
CA TYR A 125 30.29 1.97 9.75
C TYR A 125 31.78 2.24 9.73
N LYS A 126 32.60 1.19 9.93
CA LYS A 126 34.07 1.25 9.97
C LYS A 126 34.64 2.37 10.88
N GLY A 127 34.02 2.59 12.04
CA GLY A 127 34.46 3.59 13.02
C GLY A 127 33.96 5.01 12.76
N GLU A 128 33.30 5.27 11.64
CA GLU A 128 32.63 6.54 11.38
C GLU A 128 31.20 6.50 11.86
N ASN A 129 30.84 7.48 12.69
CA ASN A 129 29.51 7.58 13.29
C ASN A 129 28.76 8.80 12.74
N GLN A 130 27.53 8.58 12.30
CA GLN A 130 26.60 9.60 11.86
C GLN A 130 25.41 9.61 12.82
N VAL A 131 25.03 10.79 13.30
CA VAL A 131 23.90 10.95 14.21
C VAL A 131 23.02 12.07 13.68
N HIS A 132 21.74 11.76 13.48
CA HIS A 132 20.75 12.73 13.03
C HIS A 132 19.55 12.74 13.97
N SER A 133 18.99 13.93 14.19
CA SER A 133 17.77 14.14 14.96
C SER A 133 16.60 14.38 14.00
N PHE A 134 15.49 13.71 14.25
CA PHE A 134 14.27 13.81 13.46
C PHE A 134 13.08 14.07 14.37
N LYS A 135 12.12 14.88 13.90
CA LYS A 135 10.79 14.86 14.51
C LYS A 135 10.04 13.64 14.00
N LEU A 136 9.19 13.03 14.82
CA LEU A 136 8.38 11.88 14.39
C LEU A 136 7.58 12.16 13.12
N LYS A 137 7.01 13.36 12.97
CA LYS A 137 6.29 13.76 11.75
C LYS A 137 7.16 13.72 10.49
N ASP A 138 8.46 14.04 10.61
CA ASP A 138 9.41 14.03 9.49
C ASP A 138 9.78 12.59 9.10
N LEU A 139 9.69 11.66 10.04
CA LEU A 139 9.77 10.21 9.81
C LEU A 139 8.46 9.61 9.26
N GLY A 140 7.46 10.43 8.96
CA GLY A 140 6.19 9.98 8.40
C GLY A 140 5.16 9.53 9.44
N TYR A 141 5.33 9.89 10.72
CA TYR A 141 4.30 9.66 11.73
C TYR A 141 2.99 10.39 11.40
N TYR A 142 1.87 9.72 11.62
CA TYR A 142 0.54 10.31 11.57
C TYR A 142 -0.42 9.60 12.54
N SER A 143 -1.58 10.20 12.76
CA SER A 143 -2.64 9.64 13.59
C SER A 143 -4.01 9.80 12.92
N ASN A 144 -5.01 9.06 13.41
CA ASN A 144 -6.41 9.21 12.99
C ASN A 144 -7.12 10.39 13.68
N LYS A 145 -6.40 11.47 14.04
CA LYS A 145 -6.95 12.60 14.81
C LYS A 145 -8.20 13.21 14.17
N ASP A 146 -8.20 13.37 12.85
CA ASP A 146 -9.30 14.04 12.15
C ASP A 146 -10.55 13.18 12.09
N GLU A 147 -10.39 11.86 11.96
CA GLU A 147 -11.47 10.88 12.06
C GLU A 147 -12.08 10.90 13.47
N VAL A 148 -11.25 10.82 14.51
CA VAL A 148 -11.71 10.87 15.90
C VAL A 148 -12.43 12.19 16.21
N LYS A 149 -11.87 13.33 15.76
CA LYS A 149 -12.53 14.65 15.90
C LYS A 149 -13.90 14.66 15.22
N LYS A 150 -14.00 14.08 14.02
CA LYS A 150 -15.27 13.99 13.27
C LYS A 150 -16.28 13.13 14.01
N GLU A 151 -15.89 11.95 14.49
CA GLU A 151 -16.79 11.07 15.24
C GLU A 151 -17.29 11.70 16.54
N ILE A 152 -16.42 12.41 17.27
CA ILE A 152 -16.80 13.15 18.48
C ILE A 152 -17.75 14.31 18.13
N SER A 153 -17.50 15.02 17.02
CA SER A 153 -18.37 16.11 16.56
C SER A 153 -19.78 15.60 16.25
N LEU A 154 -19.92 14.40 15.70
CA LEU A 154 -21.21 13.78 15.42
C LEU A 154 -22.03 13.46 16.68
N LEU A 155 -21.43 13.38 17.86
CA LEU A 155 -22.20 13.24 19.12
C LEU A 155 -23.04 14.48 19.44
N LEU A 156 -22.61 15.65 18.95
CA LEU A 156 -23.24 16.93 19.24
C LEU A 156 -24.02 17.48 18.04
N TYR A 157 -23.60 17.12 16.81
CA TYR A 157 -24.08 17.72 15.56
C TYR A 157 -24.63 16.69 14.56
N ASN A 158 -25.22 15.59 15.05
CA ASN A 158 -25.90 14.64 14.17
C ASN A 158 -27.31 15.08 13.74
N ASP A 159 -27.75 14.56 12.60
CA ASP A 159 -29.09 14.78 12.02
C ASP A 159 -30.14 13.80 12.58
N LEU A 160 -29.86 13.13 13.70
CA LEU A 160 -30.80 12.20 14.30
C LEU A 160 -32.06 12.92 14.78
N ASN A 161 -33.18 12.20 14.79
CA ASN A 161 -34.42 12.74 15.32
C ASN A 161 -34.32 12.91 16.86
N PRO A 162 -35.18 13.75 17.47
CA PRO A 162 -35.10 14.05 18.90
C PRO A 162 -35.09 12.84 19.84
N LEU A 163 -35.82 11.77 19.51
CA LEU A 163 -35.90 10.56 20.34
C LEU A 163 -34.62 9.73 20.25
N GLU A 164 -34.04 9.62 19.06
CA GLU A 164 -32.76 8.95 18.83
C GLU A 164 -31.61 9.67 19.55
N LYS A 165 -31.60 11.01 19.54
CA LYS A 165 -30.63 11.82 20.29
C LYS A 165 -30.68 11.54 21.79
N ILE A 166 -31.89 11.49 22.36
CA ILE A 166 -32.08 11.15 23.78
C ILE A 166 -31.60 9.72 24.06
N LYS A 167 -31.95 8.76 23.20
CA LYS A 167 -31.54 7.35 23.35
C LYS A 167 -30.02 7.20 23.32
N GLU A 168 -29.36 7.85 22.36
CA GLU A 168 -27.90 7.83 22.22
C GLU A 168 -27.21 8.48 23.43
N TYR A 169 -27.70 9.64 23.89
CA TYR A 169 -27.15 10.32 25.07
C TYR A 169 -27.25 9.46 26.34
N VAL A 170 -28.41 8.83 26.57
CA VAL A 170 -28.63 7.95 27.72
C VAL A 170 -27.75 6.70 27.64
N ASP A 171 -27.60 6.13 26.45
CA ASP A 171 -26.72 4.99 26.21
C ASP A 171 -25.26 5.33 26.53
N ILE A 172 -24.75 6.46 26.01
CA ILE A 172 -23.40 6.94 26.31
C ILE A 172 -23.24 7.21 27.81
N LYS A 173 -24.22 7.83 28.48
CA LYS A 173 -24.15 8.09 29.93
C LYS A 173 -24.06 6.81 30.76
N LYS A 174 -24.72 5.73 30.32
CA LYS A 174 -24.77 4.44 31.03
C LYS A 174 -23.57 3.55 30.73
N ASN A 175 -23.19 3.45 29.46
CA ASN A 175 -22.20 2.48 28.98
C ASN A 175 -20.82 3.10 28.69
N GLY A 176 -20.75 4.44 28.63
CA GLY A 176 -19.56 5.18 28.22
C GLY A 176 -19.31 5.10 26.72
N ARG A 177 -18.46 6.01 26.22
CA ARG A 177 -17.97 5.95 24.83
C ARG A 177 -16.48 6.22 24.80
N ARG A 178 -15.72 5.30 24.21
CA ARG A 178 -14.26 5.33 24.18
C ARG A 178 -13.78 5.53 22.76
N TYR A 179 -12.91 6.52 22.60
CA TYR A 179 -12.18 6.79 21.37
C TYR A 179 -10.71 6.43 21.55
N THR A 180 -10.08 5.94 20.49
CA THR A 180 -8.65 5.58 20.49
C THR A 180 -7.93 6.36 19.40
N LEU A 181 -6.91 7.11 19.78
CA LEU A 181 -5.92 7.61 18.82
C LEU A 181 -5.07 6.44 18.38
N THR A 182 -5.20 6.09 17.11
CA THR A 182 -4.29 5.14 16.46
C THR A 182 -3.13 5.91 15.87
N HIS A 183 -1.94 5.37 16.06
CA HIS A 183 -0.69 5.95 15.63
C HIS A 183 -0.11 5.06 14.53
N ARG A 184 0.35 5.67 13.44
CA ARG A 184 0.91 4.96 12.29
C ARG A 184 2.11 5.72 11.74
N MET A 185 2.90 5.03 10.92
CA MET A 185 4.05 5.60 10.26
C MET A 185 4.05 5.24 8.77
N ASP A 186 4.16 6.25 7.92
CA ASP A 186 4.28 6.11 6.47
C ASP A 186 5.68 5.59 6.11
N TYR A 187 5.74 4.37 5.59
CA TYR A 187 7.01 3.69 5.28
C TYR A 187 7.81 4.38 4.18
N GLU A 188 7.16 4.98 3.18
CA GLU A 188 7.87 5.67 2.10
C GLU A 188 8.48 6.98 2.59
N LYS A 189 7.74 7.78 3.37
CA LYS A 189 8.26 9.00 3.99
C LYS A 189 9.40 8.67 4.95
N PHE A 190 9.24 7.62 5.75
CA PHE A 190 10.28 7.10 6.62
C PHE A 190 11.56 6.77 5.83
N CYS A 191 11.44 6.00 4.74
CA CYS A 191 12.58 5.62 3.92
C CYS A 191 13.28 6.82 3.26
N LYS A 192 12.51 7.84 2.86
CA LYS A 192 13.03 9.10 2.29
C LYS A 192 13.77 9.93 3.33
N ALA A 193 13.24 10.04 4.55
CA ALA A 193 13.90 10.77 5.63
C ALA A 193 15.29 10.19 5.95
N LEU A 194 15.45 8.87 5.88
CA LEU A 194 16.73 8.19 6.12
C LEU A 194 17.76 8.35 4.98
N ASN A 195 17.44 9.02 3.86
CA ASN A 195 18.41 9.26 2.79
C ASN A 195 19.47 10.33 3.15
N ILE A 196 19.32 11.00 4.30
CA ILE A 196 20.33 11.92 4.83
C ILE A 196 21.62 11.21 5.28
N PHE A 197 21.54 9.92 5.62
CA PHE A 197 22.70 9.13 6.02
C PHE A 197 23.62 8.88 4.81
N ASP A 198 24.88 9.25 4.93
CA ASP A 198 25.91 8.96 3.93
C ASP A 198 26.21 7.45 3.91
N VAL A 199 25.89 6.83 2.78
CA VAL A 199 26.13 5.41 2.51
C VAL A 199 27.17 5.20 1.42
N SER A 200 27.90 6.25 1.01
CA SER A 200 28.90 6.18 -0.06
C SER A 200 30.01 5.16 0.21
N LYS A 201 30.32 4.93 1.49
CA LYS A 201 31.32 3.95 1.96
C LYS A 201 30.78 2.53 2.07
N LEU A 202 29.47 2.32 1.99
CA LEU A 202 28.90 0.99 1.95
C LEU A 202 29.19 0.37 0.57
N PRO A 203 29.92 -0.77 0.52
CA PRO A 203 30.18 -1.45 -0.74
C PRO A 203 28.85 -1.86 -1.38
N LYS A 204 28.76 -1.66 -2.70
CA LYS A 204 27.67 -2.19 -3.52
C LYS A 204 28.00 -3.64 -3.89
N PRO A 205 26.98 -4.51 -4.06
CA PRO A 205 27.21 -5.87 -4.48
C PRO A 205 27.74 -5.89 -5.91
N ILE A 206 28.74 -6.73 -6.14
CA ILE A 206 29.29 -6.98 -7.47
C ILE A 206 28.87 -8.39 -7.84
N SER A 207 28.15 -8.53 -8.95
CA SER A 207 27.75 -9.85 -9.44
C SER A 207 28.95 -10.61 -10.00
N ALA A 208 28.97 -11.92 -9.79
CA ALA A 208 29.94 -12.79 -10.43
C ALA A 208 29.83 -12.66 -11.95
N LYS A 209 30.96 -12.80 -12.65
CA LYS A 209 31.01 -12.70 -14.11
C LYS A 209 32.04 -13.65 -14.70
N TYR A 210 31.84 -14.00 -15.97
CA TYR A 210 32.88 -14.64 -16.77
C TYR A 210 33.92 -13.61 -17.20
N GLU A 211 35.16 -14.06 -17.30
CA GLU A 211 36.25 -13.34 -17.95
C GLU A 211 37.03 -14.32 -18.82
N TYR A 212 37.34 -13.92 -20.05
CA TYR A 212 38.15 -14.71 -20.96
C TYR A 212 39.60 -14.23 -20.92
N LYS A 213 40.52 -15.06 -20.42
CA LYS A 213 41.97 -14.77 -20.31
C LYS A 213 42.79 -15.98 -20.76
N ASN A 214 43.79 -15.74 -21.60
CA ASN A 214 44.77 -16.74 -22.04
C ASN A 214 44.13 -18.05 -22.57
N GLY A 215 43.06 -17.95 -23.36
CA GLY A 215 42.40 -19.13 -23.92
C GLY A 215 41.39 -19.82 -23.01
N ARG A 216 41.22 -19.35 -21.77
CA ARG A 216 40.34 -19.97 -20.76
C ARG A 216 39.27 -18.99 -20.28
N VAL A 217 38.10 -19.54 -19.98
CA VAL A 217 37.05 -18.80 -19.27
C VAL A 217 37.30 -19.00 -17.77
N ILE A 218 37.45 -17.90 -17.03
CA ILE A 218 37.52 -17.89 -15.58
C ILE A 218 36.29 -17.20 -15.01
N ILE A 219 35.86 -17.62 -13.82
CA ILE A 219 34.77 -16.97 -13.09
C ILE A 219 35.38 -16.02 -12.07
N ILE A 220 35.08 -14.74 -12.21
CA ILE A 220 35.34 -13.75 -11.15
C ILE A 220 34.19 -13.88 -10.15
N PRO A 221 34.46 -14.24 -8.88
CA PRO A 221 33.43 -14.41 -7.88
C PRO A 221 32.73 -13.10 -7.56
N GLU A 222 31.53 -13.23 -7.02
CA GLU A 222 30.75 -12.10 -6.53
C GLU A 222 31.37 -11.46 -5.28
N ALA A 223 31.05 -10.19 -5.04
CA ALA A 223 31.33 -9.52 -3.79
C ALA A 223 30.02 -9.04 -3.16
N TYR A 224 29.87 -9.27 -1.84
CA TYR A 224 28.70 -8.79 -1.12
C TYR A 224 28.76 -7.28 -0.92
N GLY A 225 27.59 -6.67 -1.03
CA GLY A 225 27.39 -5.29 -0.61
C GLY A 225 26.66 -5.21 0.73
N TYR A 226 26.46 -3.98 1.18
CA TYR A 226 25.63 -3.69 2.34
C TYR A 226 24.65 -2.57 2.00
N GLU A 227 23.48 -2.64 2.64
CA GLU A 227 22.48 -1.59 2.57
C GLU A 227 21.90 -1.32 3.97
N LEU A 228 21.29 -0.16 4.15
CA LEU A 228 20.65 0.19 5.42
C LEU A 228 19.45 -0.73 5.69
N ASP A 229 19.36 -1.25 6.91
CA ASP A 229 18.24 -2.07 7.37
C ASP A 229 17.09 -1.18 7.86
N LYS A 230 16.49 -0.47 6.90
CA LYS A 230 15.39 0.48 7.15
C LYS A 230 14.15 -0.20 7.72
N GLU A 231 13.88 -1.42 7.31
CA GLU A 231 12.72 -2.21 7.76
C GLU A 231 12.82 -2.56 9.25
N LYS A 232 13.98 -3.04 9.70
CA LYS A 232 14.20 -3.31 11.12
C LYS A 232 14.02 -2.07 11.97
N LEU A 233 14.58 -0.93 11.54
CA LEU A 233 14.44 0.33 12.24
C LEU A 233 12.98 0.84 12.24
N TYR A 234 12.28 0.71 11.11
CA TYR A 234 10.87 1.06 11.00
C TYR A 234 10.03 0.28 12.02
N ASN A 235 10.22 -1.02 12.14
CA ASN A 235 9.50 -1.86 13.10
C ASN A 235 9.82 -1.45 14.55
N GLN A 236 11.09 -1.14 14.85
CA GLN A 236 11.49 -0.65 16.18
C GLN A 236 10.80 0.67 16.53
N ILE A 237 10.84 1.65 15.63
CA ILE A 237 10.26 2.97 15.89
C ILE A 237 8.73 2.88 15.92
N SER A 238 8.09 2.20 14.97
CA SER A 238 6.62 2.13 14.87
C SER A 238 5.97 1.36 16.02
N CYS A 239 6.60 0.31 16.54
CA CYS A 239 6.11 -0.42 17.72
C CYS A 239 6.43 0.29 19.04
N ASN A 240 7.55 1.02 19.11
CA ASN A 240 8.03 1.67 20.33
C ASN A 240 7.86 3.20 20.30
N VAL A 241 6.83 3.73 19.61
CA VAL A 241 6.39 5.14 19.81
C VAL A 241 5.73 5.27 21.19
N THR A 242 6.42 4.83 22.24
CA THR A 242 6.11 5.11 23.63
C THR A 242 6.94 6.31 24.08
N GLU A 243 6.56 6.94 25.19
CA GLU A 243 7.13 8.23 25.61
C GLU A 243 8.63 8.15 25.94
N GLU A 244 9.15 6.97 26.30
CA GLU A 244 10.47 6.82 26.93
C GLU A 244 11.63 6.67 25.94
N GLN A 245 11.48 5.89 24.86
CA GLN A 245 12.59 5.69 23.92
C GLN A 245 12.70 6.88 22.94
N LYS A 246 13.92 7.43 22.84
CA LYS A 246 14.26 8.56 21.95
C LYS A 246 15.49 8.31 21.09
N GLU A 247 16.20 7.21 21.32
CA GLU A 247 17.44 6.89 20.64
C GLU A 247 17.33 5.51 19.97
N PHE A 248 17.70 5.45 18.70
CA PHE A 248 17.67 4.26 17.88
C PHE A 248 18.96 4.10 17.09
N THR A 249 19.29 2.85 16.76
CA THR A 249 20.45 2.50 15.95
C THR A 249 19.98 1.96 14.62
N LEU A 250 20.40 2.62 13.55
CA LEU A 250 20.24 2.16 12.17
C LEU A 250 21.35 1.17 11.85
N TYR A 251 20.97 -0.09 11.65
CA TYR A 251 21.88 -1.14 11.23
C TYR A 251 21.95 -1.23 9.71
N TYR A 252 22.94 -1.96 9.20
CA TYR A 252 23.00 -2.38 7.81
C TYR A 252 22.81 -3.90 7.71
N LYS A 253 22.33 -4.36 6.56
CA LYS A 253 22.17 -5.77 6.21
C LYS A 253 22.95 -6.11 4.95
N ILE A 254 23.20 -7.40 4.76
CA ILE A 254 23.88 -7.91 3.57
C ILE A 254 22.99 -7.67 2.36
N TRP A 255 23.52 -6.97 1.37
CA TRP A 255 22.93 -6.82 0.05
C TRP A 255 23.56 -7.84 -0.90
N ARG A 256 22.80 -8.88 -1.24
CA ARG A 256 23.31 -9.98 -2.07
C ARG A 256 23.35 -9.60 -3.57
N PRO A 257 24.41 -10.01 -4.29
CA PRO A 257 24.49 -9.85 -5.74
C PRO A 257 23.48 -10.74 -6.46
N LYS A 258 23.09 -10.32 -7.68
CA LYS A 258 22.10 -11.05 -8.48
C LYS A 258 22.64 -12.38 -9.03
N THR A 259 23.90 -12.38 -9.44
CA THR A 259 24.57 -13.58 -9.97
C THR A 259 25.74 -13.94 -9.05
N THR A 260 25.80 -15.21 -8.64
CA THR A 260 26.88 -15.77 -7.82
C THR A 260 27.77 -16.68 -8.66
N LYS A 261 28.97 -16.95 -8.16
CA LYS A 261 29.91 -17.92 -8.75
C LYS A 261 29.25 -19.28 -8.90
N GLU A 262 28.50 -19.74 -7.90
CA GLU A 262 27.79 -21.02 -7.94
C GLU A 262 26.78 -21.08 -9.11
N ILE A 263 26.06 -19.98 -9.37
CA ILE A 263 25.14 -19.90 -10.53
C ILE A 263 25.91 -20.04 -11.84
N LEU A 264 27.05 -19.37 -11.97
CA LEU A 264 27.88 -19.46 -13.18
C LEU A 264 28.52 -20.84 -13.34
N GLU A 265 29.00 -21.47 -12.26
CA GLU A 265 29.54 -22.82 -12.32
C GLU A 265 28.50 -23.84 -12.82
N LYS A 266 27.24 -23.70 -12.39
CA LYS A 266 26.13 -24.55 -12.85
C LYS A 266 25.77 -24.36 -14.34
N GLN A 267 26.09 -23.21 -14.92
CA GLN A 267 25.88 -22.98 -16.37
C GLN A 267 26.87 -23.76 -17.24
N GLY A 268 28.00 -24.22 -16.68
CA GLY A 268 28.90 -25.17 -17.34
C GLY A 268 29.71 -24.60 -18.50
N ILE A 269 29.93 -23.28 -18.56
CA ILE A 269 30.78 -22.65 -19.58
C ILE A 269 32.25 -22.96 -19.25
N LYS A 270 32.83 -23.94 -19.95
CA LYS A 270 34.17 -24.50 -19.66
C LYS A 270 35.30 -23.88 -20.49
N GLY A 271 35.00 -23.21 -21.59
CA GLY A 271 36.03 -22.69 -22.48
C GLY A 271 35.49 -22.17 -23.80
N LYS A 272 36.40 -21.71 -24.65
CA LYS A 272 36.08 -21.23 -25.99
C LYS A 272 35.71 -22.40 -26.90
N ILE A 273 34.54 -22.32 -27.53
CA ILE A 273 34.06 -23.31 -28.52
C ILE A 273 34.44 -22.93 -29.95
N ALA A 274 34.50 -21.63 -30.26
CA ALA A 274 34.96 -21.12 -31.56
C ALA A 274 35.40 -19.66 -31.45
N SER A 275 36.12 -19.18 -32.46
CA SER A 275 36.39 -17.75 -32.66
C SER A 275 36.53 -17.45 -34.14
N PHE A 276 36.08 -16.27 -34.54
CA PHE A 276 36.33 -15.71 -35.86
C PHE A 276 36.69 -14.24 -35.74
N THR A 277 37.54 -13.77 -36.64
CA THR A 277 38.06 -12.39 -36.62
C THR A 277 37.90 -11.77 -37.99
N THR A 278 37.40 -10.54 -38.03
CA THR A 278 37.46 -9.68 -39.23
C THR A 278 38.25 -8.41 -38.92
N ALA A 279 38.92 -7.85 -39.92
CA ALA A 279 39.67 -6.61 -39.80
C ALA A 279 38.86 -5.41 -40.30
N PHE A 280 39.06 -4.24 -39.70
CA PHE A 280 38.48 -2.98 -40.17
C PHE A 280 39.47 -1.83 -40.00
N ASN A 281 39.34 -0.78 -40.81
CA ASN A 281 40.21 0.39 -40.75
C ASN A 281 39.91 1.26 -39.51
N SER A 282 40.85 1.28 -38.55
CA SER A 282 40.77 2.06 -37.31
C SER A 282 40.85 3.59 -37.50
N ASN A 283 41.25 4.06 -38.69
CA ASN A 283 41.28 5.47 -39.03
C ASN A 283 39.88 6.02 -39.38
N ASN A 284 38.96 5.15 -39.81
CA ASN A 284 37.55 5.53 -39.93
C ASN A 284 36.91 5.52 -38.54
N LYS A 285 36.98 6.66 -37.83
CA LYS A 285 36.56 6.79 -36.44
C LYS A 285 35.07 6.49 -36.22
N PRO A 286 34.13 7.01 -37.04
CA PRO A 286 32.71 6.73 -36.85
C PRO A 286 32.35 5.26 -37.03
N ARG A 287 32.84 4.62 -38.10
CA ARG A 287 32.64 3.18 -38.33
C ARG A 287 33.24 2.34 -37.20
N SER A 288 34.46 2.68 -36.79
CA SER A 288 35.16 1.97 -35.71
C SER A 288 34.43 2.06 -34.38
N LYS A 289 33.83 3.22 -34.08
CA LYS A 289 33.02 3.42 -32.87
C LYS A 289 31.78 2.54 -32.91
N ASN A 290 31.06 2.52 -34.04
CA ASN A 290 29.88 1.67 -34.21
C ASN A 290 30.19 0.18 -34.03
N ILE A 291 31.28 -0.31 -34.64
CA ILE A 291 31.72 -1.70 -34.52
C ILE A 291 32.04 -2.03 -33.05
N ARG A 292 32.82 -1.19 -32.37
CA ARG A 292 33.15 -1.38 -30.94
C ARG A 292 31.93 -1.37 -30.05
N LEU A 293 31.00 -0.44 -30.27
CA LEU A 293 29.77 -0.31 -29.50
C LEU A 293 28.87 -1.53 -29.67
N ALA A 294 28.67 -2.02 -30.90
CA ALA A 294 27.86 -3.21 -31.13
C ALA A 294 28.51 -4.47 -30.53
N ALA A 295 29.83 -4.62 -30.70
CA ALA A 295 30.56 -5.72 -30.08
C ALA A 295 30.46 -5.68 -28.54
N SER A 296 30.57 -4.49 -27.93
CA SER A 296 30.45 -4.36 -26.47
C SER A 296 29.04 -4.63 -25.94
N ILE A 297 28.00 -4.42 -26.75
CA ILE A 297 26.61 -4.78 -26.40
C ILE A 297 26.41 -6.31 -26.47
N ILE A 298 27.04 -6.99 -27.43
CA ILE A 298 26.93 -8.45 -27.60
C ILE A 298 27.76 -9.19 -26.55
N ASN A 299 28.97 -8.70 -26.25
CA ASN A 299 29.85 -9.27 -25.24
C ASN A 299 29.13 -9.36 -23.89
N GLY A 300 29.15 -10.54 -23.28
CA GLY A 300 28.41 -10.81 -22.04
C GLY A 300 27.11 -11.56 -22.24
N THR A 301 26.63 -11.72 -23.48
CA THR A 301 25.36 -12.39 -23.74
C THR A 301 25.47 -13.88 -23.45
N ILE A 302 24.58 -14.37 -22.58
CA ILE A 302 24.42 -15.80 -22.28
C ILE A 302 23.23 -16.32 -23.07
N VAL A 303 23.41 -17.43 -23.78
CA VAL A 303 22.37 -18.12 -24.56
C VAL A 303 22.16 -19.51 -23.96
N ALA A 304 21.00 -19.77 -23.39
CA ALA A 304 20.66 -21.05 -22.77
C ALA A 304 20.49 -22.18 -23.80
N PRO A 305 20.63 -23.46 -23.41
CA PRO A 305 20.26 -24.59 -24.27
C PRO A 305 18.87 -24.43 -24.88
N GLY A 306 18.76 -24.57 -26.20
CA GLY A 306 17.54 -24.40 -26.99
C GLY A 306 17.12 -22.96 -27.27
N GLU A 307 17.72 -21.96 -26.61
CA GLU A 307 17.41 -20.55 -26.80
C GLU A 307 17.88 -20.04 -28.16
N VAL A 308 17.11 -19.13 -28.75
CA VAL A 308 17.47 -18.43 -29.99
C VAL A 308 17.99 -17.04 -29.66
N PHE A 309 19.26 -16.80 -30.01
CA PHE A 309 19.83 -15.46 -30.04
C PHE A 309 19.32 -14.71 -31.28
N SER A 310 19.06 -13.41 -31.11
CA SER A 310 18.73 -12.49 -32.21
C SER A 310 19.62 -11.27 -32.13
N PHE A 311 20.37 -10.98 -33.21
CA PHE A 311 21.28 -9.85 -33.28
C PHE A 311 20.54 -8.54 -33.04
N ASN A 312 19.41 -8.33 -33.71
CA ASN A 312 18.61 -7.14 -33.53
C ASN A 312 18.00 -7.05 -32.13
N LYS A 313 17.51 -8.15 -31.54
CA LYS A 313 16.98 -8.12 -30.17
C LYS A 313 18.05 -7.69 -29.15
N VAL A 314 19.29 -8.13 -29.33
CA VAL A 314 20.40 -7.82 -28.42
C VAL A 314 20.98 -6.43 -28.69
N VAL A 315 21.32 -6.11 -29.94
CA VAL A 315 21.95 -4.82 -30.29
C VAL A 315 20.93 -3.68 -30.30
N GLY A 316 19.68 -3.94 -30.66
CA GLY A 316 18.58 -2.97 -30.75
C GLY A 316 18.72 -2.00 -31.93
N GLN A 317 17.84 -1.00 -32.01
CA GLN A 317 17.88 0.03 -33.06
C GLN A 317 19.16 0.88 -32.99
N ARG A 318 19.79 1.14 -34.14
CA ARG A 318 21.03 1.93 -34.23
C ARG A 318 20.64 3.41 -34.34
N THR A 319 20.67 4.14 -33.23
CA THR A 319 20.29 5.55 -33.17
C THR A 319 21.41 6.41 -32.58
N ARG A 320 21.41 7.71 -32.92
CA ARG A 320 22.35 8.69 -32.34
C ARG A 320 22.25 8.77 -30.82
N ALA A 321 21.04 8.72 -30.26
CA ALA A 321 20.79 8.71 -28.81
C ALA A 321 21.41 7.49 -28.09
N ARG A 322 21.58 6.37 -28.80
CA ARG A 322 22.27 5.18 -28.29
C ARG A 322 23.77 5.17 -28.58
N GLY A 323 24.31 6.25 -29.14
CA GLY A 323 25.74 6.45 -29.37
C GLY A 323 26.27 5.99 -30.72
N PHE A 324 25.39 5.54 -31.63
CA PHE A 324 25.78 5.19 -33.00
C PHE A 324 25.99 6.45 -33.85
N GLU A 325 26.99 6.40 -34.73
CA GLU A 325 27.36 7.49 -35.64
C GLU A 325 27.06 7.12 -37.09
N GLU A 326 26.98 8.13 -37.95
CA GLU A 326 26.87 7.95 -39.39
C GLU A 326 28.20 7.47 -39.95
N ALA A 327 28.15 6.44 -40.77
CA ALA A 327 29.30 5.88 -41.47
C ALA A 327 28.82 5.13 -42.72
N GLY A 328 29.75 4.76 -43.60
CA GLY A 328 29.43 4.01 -44.82
C GLY A 328 28.59 2.75 -44.55
N VAL A 329 27.42 2.69 -45.21
CA VAL A 329 26.44 1.60 -45.24
C VAL A 329 26.14 1.23 -46.69
N TYR A 330 25.70 0.00 -46.91
CA TYR A 330 25.16 -0.39 -48.22
C TYR A 330 23.64 -0.26 -48.19
N ILE A 331 23.09 0.65 -49.00
CA ILE A 331 21.64 0.86 -49.16
C ILE A 331 21.30 0.58 -50.63
N ASN A 332 20.38 -0.36 -50.87
CA ASN A 332 19.89 -0.70 -52.22
C ASN A 332 21.00 -0.97 -53.27
N GLY A 333 22.12 -1.55 -52.85
CA GLY A 333 23.24 -1.83 -53.76
C GLY A 333 24.19 -0.65 -54.01
N ASN A 334 24.04 0.48 -53.32
CA ASN A 334 24.96 1.62 -53.36
C ASN A 334 25.64 1.82 -52.00
N LEU A 335 26.86 2.37 -52.02
CA LEU A 335 27.53 2.85 -50.81
C LEU A 335 27.01 4.25 -50.48
N ASP A 336 26.43 4.40 -49.30
CA ASP A 336 25.87 5.66 -48.78
C ASP A 336 26.29 5.85 -47.32
N GLU A 337 25.99 7.00 -46.72
CA GLU A 337 26.18 7.26 -45.30
C GLU A 337 24.90 6.99 -44.51
N GLY A 338 25.03 6.28 -43.38
CA GLY A 338 23.89 5.93 -42.57
C GLY A 338 24.28 5.58 -41.14
N LEU A 339 23.30 5.71 -40.23
CA LEU A 339 23.50 5.41 -38.82
C LEU A 339 23.84 3.94 -38.62
N GLY A 340 24.96 3.68 -37.93
CA GLY A 340 25.41 2.32 -37.69
C GLY A 340 26.17 1.69 -38.87
N GLY A 341 26.84 2.48 -39.71
CA GLY A 341 27.81 1.93 -40.66
C GLY A 341 28.84 1.04 -39.96
N GLY A 342 29.05 -0.17 -40.50
CA GLY A 342 29.93 -1.21 -39.94
C GLY A 342 29.23 -2.32 -39.14
N ILE A 343 27.95 -2.21 -38.84
CA ILE A 343 27.24 -3.19 -37.99
C ILE A 343 27.07 -4.56 -38.64
N CYS A 344 26.85 -4.62 -39.96
CA CYS A 344 26.78 -5.90 -40.66
C CYS A 344 28.09 -6.68 -40.60
N GLN A 345 29.24 -6.00 -40.44
CA GLN A 345 30.52 -6.67 -40.24
C GLN A 345 30.57 -7.37 -38.87
N VAL A 346 29.96 -6.79 -37.83
CA VAL A 346 29.84 -7.43 -36.51
C VAL A 346 28.95 -8.67 -36.59
N SER A 347 27.78 -8.55 -37.23
CA SER A 347 26.89 -9.69 -37.48
C SER A 347 27.58 -10.80 -38.27
N THR A 348 28.28 -10.44 -39.34
CA THR A 348 29.06 -11.36 -40.16
C THR A 348 30.17 -12.05 -39.37
N THR A 349 30.87 -11.31 -38.50
CA THR A 349 31.91 -11.88 -37.64
C THR A 349 31.32 -12.90 -36.68
N LEU A 350 30.19 -12.55 -36.04
CA LEU A 350 29.46 -13.45 -35.15
C LEU A 350 28.95 -14.68 -35.90
N TYR A 351 28.36 -14.51 -37.07
CA TYR A 351 27.88 -15.61 -37.92
C TYR A 351 28.96 -16.64 -38.21
N ASN A 352 30.18 -16.20 -38.55
CA ASN A 352 31.27 -17.13 -38.80
C ASN A 352 31.74 -17.84 -37.53
N ALA A 353 31.72 -17.18 -36.36
CA ALA A 353 31.98 -17.85 -35.09
C ALA A 353 30.89 -18.90 -34.77
N VAL A 354 29.63 -18.61 -35.07
CA VAL A 354 28.48 -19.51 -34.93
C VAL A 354 28.64 -20.74 -35.84
N LEU A 355 29.03 -20.54 -37.11
CA LEU A 355 29.32 -21.63 -38.04
C LEU A 355 30.46 -22.53 -37.53
N LEU A 356 31.56 -21.92 -37.06
CA LEU A 356 32.71 -22.67 -36.52
C LEU A 356 32.39 -23.40 -35.22
N ALA A 357 31.41 -22.91 -34.45
CA ALA A 357 30.91 -23.55 -33.23
C ALA A 357 29.87 -24.65 -33.50
N ASP A 358 29.52 -24.89 -34.77
CA ASP A 358 28.50 -25.85 -35.18
C ASP A 358 27.16 -25.60 -34.46
N LEU A 359 26.74 -24.32 -34.47
CA LEU A 359 25.46 -23.87 -33.93
C LEU A 359 24.43 -23.77 -35.06
N GLU A 360 23.18 -24.06 -34.74
CA GLU A 360 22.07 -24.01 -35.69
C GLU A 360 21.78 -22.56 -36.08
N VAL A 361 21.93 -22.24 -37.36
CA VAL A 361 21.56 -20.94 -37.93
C VAL A 361 20.06 -20.94 -38.19
N VAL A 362 19.33 -20.07 -37.51
CA VAL A 362 17.86 -19.97 -37.59
C VAL A 362 17.44 -18.96 -38.64
N GLU A 363 18.17 -17.85 -38.76
CA GLU A 363 17.90 -16.80 -39.73
C GLU A 363 19.21 -16.16 -40.16
N ARG A 364 19.39 -16.00 -41.47
CA ARG A 364 20.53 -15.31 -42.06
C ARG A 364 20.13 -14.73 -43.41
N ASP A 365 20.40 -13.45 -43.59
CA ASP A 365 20.33 -12.76 -44.88
C ASP A 365 21.72 -12.46 -45.42
N ASN A 366 21.89 -12.50 -46.75
CA ASN A 366 23.08 -11.93 -47.40
C ASN A 366 22.93 -10.44 -47.69
N HIS A 367 24.08 -9.80 -47.91
CA HIS A 367 24.18 -8.50 -48.55
C HIS A 367 23.81 -8.61 -50.03
N SER A 368 23.26 -7.54 -50.60
CA SER A 368 22.98 -7.44 -52.04
C SER A 368 24.25 -7.34 -52.89
N LEU A 369 25.38 -6.97 -52.28
CA LEU A 369 26.71 -6.90 -52.89
C LEU A 369 27.73 -7.68 -52.06
N THR A 370 28.82 -8.09 -52.70
CA THR A 370 29.93 -8.74 -52.01
C THR A 370 30.60 -7.79 -51.01
N VAL A 371 31.10 -8.34 -49.91
CA VAL A 371 31.81 -7.60 -48.87
C VAL A 371 33.25 -8.10 -48.79
N HIS A 372 34.21 -7.18 -48.62
CA HIS A 372 35.64 -7.50 -48.71
C HIS A 372 36.23 -8.16 -47.45
N TYR A 373 35.50 -8.14 -46.32
CA TYR A 373 36.03 -8.58 -45.02
C TYR A 373 35.77 -10.05 -44.69
N VAL A 374 35.11 -10.81 -45.58
CA VAL A 374 34.92 -12.27 -45.48
C VAL A 374 34.88 -12.93 -46.87
N PRO A 375 35.16 -14.24 -46.99
CA PRO A 375 34.94 -15.00 -48.22
C PRO A 375 33.47 -14.98 -48.68
N LEU A 376 33.25 -15.33 -49.95
CA LEU A 376 31.91 -15.45 -50.53
C LEU A 376 31.04 -16.42 -49.71
N SER A 377 29.75 -16.10 -49.63
CA SER A 377 28.72 -16.85 -48.88
C SER A 377 28.89 -16.86 -47.36
N ARG A 378 29.88 -16.14 -46.81
CA ARG A 378 30.14 -16.07 -45.36
C ARG A 378 29.65 -14.78 -44.70
N ASP A 379 28.86 -13.98 -45.39
CA ASP A 379 28.32 -12.73 -44.86
C ASP A 379 26.98 -12.91 -44.15
N ALA A 380 26.64 -12.04 -43.21
CA ALA A 380 25.33 -11.98 -42.57
C ALA A 380 24.89 -10.52 -42.43
N ALA A 381 23.98 -10.09 -43.30
CA ALA A 381 23.44 -8.74 -43.31
C ALA A 381 22.37 -8.57 -42.23
N VAL A 382 22.35 -7.41 -41.58
CA VAL A 382 21.33 -7.05 -40.58
C VAL A 382 20.85 -5.63 -40.82
N SER A 383 19.56 -5.40 -40.62
CA SER A 383 18.92 -4.10 -40.70
C SER A 383 17.76 -4.06 -39.70
N TRP A 384 17.70 -3.00 -38.91
CA TRP A 384 16.65 -2.87 -37.90
C TRP A 384 15.27 -2.84 -38.55
N GLY A 385 14.36 -3.71 -38.09
CA GLY A 385 13.00 -3.81 -38.61
C GLY A 385 12.84 -4.62 -39.90
N SER A 386 13.91 -5.17 -40.49
CA SER A 386 13.81 -6.00 -41.70
C SER A 386 14.67 -7.26 -41.66
N LYS A 387 16.01 -7.14 -41.70
CA LYS A 387 16.95 -8.28 -41.75
C LYS A 387 17.54 -8.57 -40.37
N ASP A 388 17.58 -9.82 -39.94
CA ASP A 388 18.21 -10.22 -38.68
C ASP A 388 19.19 -11.38 -38.88
N PHE A 389 20.06 -11.57 -37.89
CA PHE A 389 20.86 -12.78 -37.77
C PHE A 389 20.48 -13.49 -36.48
N LYS A 390 20.00 -14.72 -36.61
CA LYS A 390 19.54 -15.55 -35.50
C LYS A 390 20.20 -16.91 -35.53
N PHE A 391 20.59 -17.39 -34.36
CA PHE A 391 21.08 -18.75 -34.19
C PHE A 391 20.50 -19.36 -32.91
N ARG A 392 20.34 -20.68 -32.91
CA ARG A 392 19.91 -21.44 -31.73
C ARG A 392 21.13 -22.05 -31.08
N ASN A 393 21.18 -21.98 -29.75
CA ASN A 393 22.07 -22.83 -28.99
C ASN A 393 21.52 -24.27 -28.99
N ASN A 394 21.91 -25.06 -29.99
CA ASN A 394 21.59 -26.48 -30.09
C ASN A 394 22.50 -27.38 -29.20
N LYS A 395 23.31 -26.80 -28.31
CA LYS A 395 24.13 -27.54 -27.34
C LYS A 395 23.35 -27.76 -26.04
N ASN A 396 23.83 -28.68 -25.20
CA ASN A 396 23.25 -28.99 -23.89
C ASN A 396 23.86 -28.16 -22.74
N TYR A 397 24.62 -27.11 -23.06
CA TYR A 397 25.25 -26.19 -22.11
C TYR A 397 25.03 -24.74 -22.54
N TYR A 398 25.19 -23.80 -21.62
CA TYR A 398 25.07 -22.38 -21.90
C TYR A 398 26.23 -21.88 -22.77
N ILE A 399 25.95 -20.93 -23.66
CA ILE A 399 26.96 -20.26 -24.48
C ILE A 399 27.12 -18.82 -24.01
N TYR A 400 28.36 -18.37 -23.88
CA TYR A 400 28.71 -16.98 -23.59
C TYR A 400 29.33 -16.35 -24.83
N SER A 401 28.80 -15.22 -25.28
CA SER A 401 29.37 -14.43 -26.37
C SER A 401 30.39 -13.44 -25.83
N CYS A 402 31.59 -13.41 -26.43
CA CYS A 402 32.72 -12.57 -26.03
C CYS A 402 33.14 -11.63 -27.16
#